data_AF-A0A7R9ZQT8-F1
#
_entry.id   AF-A0A7R9ZQT8-F1
#
_cell.length_a   1.000
_cell.length_b   1.000
_cell.length_c   1.000
_cell.angle_alpha   90.00
_cell.angle_beta   90.00
_cell.angle_gamma   90.00
#
_symmetry.space_group_name_H-M   'P 1'
#
loop_
_entity.id
_entity.type
_entity.pdbx_description
1 polymer ?
#
loop_
_entity_poly.entity_id
_entity_poly.type
_entity_poly.pdbx_seq_one_letter_code
_entity_poly.pdbx_strand_id
1 'polypeptide(L)'
;HYTLHDYHDHSDLIPEDVEEETRMRPPRGGVQTTFPMLLHKALEEASLHGYDDIISWLPHGRAFRIHDTKRFAEEVLPNYFQHQKKQSFLRQLSLYGFKRLTR
;
A
#
# COMPACT_ATOMS: atom_id res chain seq x y z
N HIS A 1 -27.99 23.04 42.19
CA HIS A 1 -26.66 23.35 42.75
C HIS A 1 -25.67 23.31 41.60
N TYR A 2 -25.15 24.45 41.14
CA TYR A 2 -24.05 24.51 40.17
C TYR A 2 -22.84 25.07 40.91
N THR A 3 -21.73 24.32 40.93
CA THR A 3 -20.45 24.77 41.47
C THR A 3 -19.62 25.37 40.34
N LEU A 4 -19.25 26.64 40.51
CA LEU A 4 -18.31 27.35 39.65
C LEU A 4 -16.91 26.77 39.90
N HIS A 5 -16.35 26.05 38.93
CA HIS A 5 -14.95 25.64 39.01
C HIS A 5 -14.09 26.74 38.39
N ASP A 6 -13.24 27.35 39.21
CA ASP A 6 -12.23 28.34 38.81
C ASP A 6 -11.12 27.58 38.06
N TYR A 7 -11.26 27.48 36.74
CA TYR A 7 -10.33 26.77 35.87
C TYR A 7 -9.10 27.66 35.62
N HIS A 8 -7.97 27.32 36.26
CA HIS A 8 -6.67 27.90 35.95
C HIS A 8 -5.98 27.02 34.90
N ASP A 9 -5.77 27.58 33.71
CA ASP A 9 -5.15 26.91 32.58
C ASP A 9 -3.62 26.88 32.73
N HIS A 10 -3.07 25.68 32.90
CA HIS A 10 -1.62 25.42 32.97
C HIS A 10 -1.10 24.79 31.67
N SER A 11 -1.84 24.90 30.55
CA SER A 11 -1.50 24.31 29.24
C SER A 11 -0.13 24.68 28.69
N ASP A 12 0.45 25.78 29.17
CA ASP A 12 1.69 26.35 28.62
C ASP A 12 2.95 25.89 29.35
N LEU A 13 2.82 25.09 30.42
CA LEU A 13 3.97 24.51 31.12
C LEU A 13 4.34 23.18 30.46
N ILE A 14 5.16 23.26 29.41
CA ILE A 14 5.88 22.10 28.88
C ILE A 14 7.05 21.81 29.83
N PRO A 15 7.13 20.62 30.48
CA PRO A 15 8.32 20.23 31.22
C PRO A 15 9.52 20.16 30.26
N GLU A 16 10.65 20.75 30.64
CA GLU A 16 11.85 20.91 29.80
C GLU A 16 12.51 19.59 29.33
N ASP A 17 12.00 18.42 29.73
CA ASP A 17 12.58 17.11 29.44
C ASP A 17 11.99 16.38 28.21
N VAL A 18 11.11 17.00 27.42
CA VAL A 18 10.43 16.34 26.28
C VAL A 18 10.94 16.81 24.91
N GLU A 19 12.26 16.91 24.74
CA GLU A 19 12.86 17.41 23.48
C GLU A 19 13.17 16.35 22.39
N GLU A 20 12.94 15.03 22.59
CA GLU A 20 13.50 14.04 21.64
C GLU A 20 12.57 12.97 21.04
N GLU A 21 11.24 13.13 21.06
CA GLU A 21 10.32 12.17 20.40
C GLU A 21 9.36 12.79 19.36
N THR A 22 9.74 13.93 18.75
CA THR A 22 8.94 14.64 17.73
C THR A 22 9.43 14.45 16.29
N ARG A 23 10.37 13.54 16.01
CA ARG A 23 10.78 13.25 14.63
C ARG A 23 9.72 12.38 13.92
N MET A 24 8.73 13.08 13.36
CA MET A 24 7.94 12.74 12.17
C MET A 24 7.19 11.40 12.20
N ARG A 25 5.99 11.40 12.79
CA ARG A 25 4.91 10.52 12.30
C ARG A 25 4.08 11.34 11.30
N PRO A 26 4.01 10.94 10.01
CA PRO A 26 3.17 11.65 9.05
C PRO A 26 1.70 11.56 9.48
N PRO A 27 0.88 12.56 9.13
CA PRO A 27 -0.51 12.62 9.55
C PRO A 27 -1.28 11.41 9.03
N ARG A 28 -1.98 10.73 9.94
CA ARG A 28 -2.88 9.61 9.65
C ARG A 28 -4.12 10.17 8.92
N GLY A 29 -4.15 10.11 7.59
CA GLY A 29 -5.31 10.52 6.80
C GLY A 29 -5.28 9.96 5.38
N GLY A 30 -6.12 8.97 5.10
CA GLY A 30 -6.35 8.40 3.76
C GLY A 30 -5.42 7.25 3.36
N VAL A 31 -5.97 6.21 2.73
CA VAL A 31 -5.17 5.15 2.08
C VAL A 31 -4.40 5.81 0.93
N GLN A 32 -3.09 5.99 1.07
CA GLN A 32 -2.28 6.76 0.12
C GLN A 32 -2.10 6.06 -1.24
N THR A 33 -2.32 4.75 -1.33
CA THR A 33 -2.28 3.99 -2.59
C THR A 33 -3.33 2.88 -2.61
N THR A 34 -4.21 2.89 -3.61
CA THR A 34 -5.20 1.82 -3.78
C THR A 34 -4.60 0.62 -4.51
N PHE A 35 -5.23 -0.56 -4.39
CA PHE A 35 -4.76 -1.76 -5.08
C PHE A 35 -4.59 -1.58 -6.60
N PRO A 36 -5.53 -0.96 -7.34
CA PRO A 36 -5.35 -0.72 -8.77
C PRO A 36 -4.14 0.14 -9.10
N MET A 37 -3.87 1.16 -8.28
CA MET A 37 -2.69 2.01 -8.45
C MET A 37 -1.40 1.22 -8.19
N LEU A 38 -1.36 0.40 -7.13
CA LEU A 38 -0.22 -0.48 -6.85
C LEU A 38 0.00 -1.51 -7.96
N LEU A 39 -1.07 -2.10 -8.49
CA LEU A 39 -1.00 -3.04 -9.60
C LEU A 39 -0.45 -2.40 -10.87
N HIS A 40 -0.93 -1.22 -11.23
CA HIS A 40 -0.43 -0.49 -12.40
C HIS A 40 1.07 -0.18 -12.24
N LYS A 41 1.45 0.40 -11.10
CA LYS A 41 2.83 0.72 -10.78
C LYS A 41 3.74 -0.51 -10.82
N ALA A 42 3.31 -1.63 -10.24
CA ALA A 42 4.07 -2.88 -10.25
C ALA A 42 4.30 -3.40 -11.67
N LEU A 43 3.32 -3.27 -12.56
CA LEU A 43 3.44 -3.71 -13.96
C LEU A 43 4.34 -2.78 -14.80
N GLU A 44 4.30 -1.46 -14.55
CA GLU A 44 5.21 -0.51 -15.22
C GLU A 44 6.65 -0.70 -14.78
N GLU A 45 6.89 -0.77 -13.47
CA GLU A 45 8.23 -0.98 -12.93
C GLU A 45 8.77 -2.37 -13.27
N ALA A 46 7.93 -3.41 -13.34
CA ALA A 46 8.34 -4.72 -13.81
C ALA A 46 8.95 -4.66 -15.21
N SER A 47 8.37 -3.91 -16.14
CA SER A 47 8.93 -3.73 -17.48
C SER A 47 10.25 -2.97 -17.45
N LEU A 48 10.35 -1.90 -16.65
CA LEU A 48 11.58 -1.10 -16.52
C LEU A 48 12.75 -1.87 -15.90
N HIS A 49 12.47 -2.78 -14.97
CA HIS A 49 13.48 -3.57 -14.27
C HIS A 49 13.78 -4.92 -14.95
N GLY A 50 13.15 -5.22 -16.09
CA GLY A 50 13.39 -6.46 -16.82
C GLY A 50 12.71 -7.69 -16.22
N TYR A 51 11.64 -7.51 -15.44
CA TYR A 51 10.79 -8.57 -14.89
C TYR A 51 9.62 -8.96 -15.81
N ASP A 52 9.70 -8.60 -17.10
CA ASP A 52 8.69 -8.94 -18.11
C ASP A 52 8.49 -10.46 -18.27
N ASP A 53 9.50 -11.26 -17.89
CA ASP A 53 9.46 -12.73 -17.83
C ASP A 53 8.75 -13.27 -16.59
N ILE A 54 8.46 -12.43 -15.59
CA ILE A 54 7.71 -12.78 -14.37
C ILE A 54 6.27 -12.30 -14.50
N ILE A 55 6.08 -11.02 -14.78
CA ILE A 55 4.77 -10.38 -14.92
C ILE A 55 4.86 -9.24 -15.94
N SER A 56 3.92 -9.20 -16.89
CA SER A 56 3.93 -8.17 -17.92
C SER A 56 2.52 -7.78 -18.36
N TRP A 57 2.41 -6.56 -18.89
CA TRP A 57 1.25 -6.19 -19.70
C TRP A 57 1.20 -7.04 -20.98
N LEU A 58 0.00 -7.34 -21.46
CA LEU A 58 -0.19 -7.80 -22.83
C LEU A 58 -0.06 -6.62 -23.81
N PRO A 59 0.28 -6.84 -25.09
CA PRO A 59 0.55 -5.76 -26.06
C PRO A 59 -0.58 -4.73 -26.22
N HIS A 60 -1.82 -5.13 -25.92
CA HIS A 60 -2.98 -4.25 -26.00
C HIS A 60 -3.25 -3.45 -24.71
N GLY A 61 -2.48 -3.65 -23.62
CA GLY A 61 -2.57 -2.87 -22.37
C GLY A 61 -3.84 -3.05 -21.54
N ARG A 62 -4.70 -4.02 -21.85
CA ARG A 62 -6.01 -4.24 -21.17
C ARG A 62 -6.03 -5.43 -20.22
N ALA A 63 -4.96 -6.21 -20.22
CA ALA A 63 -4.79 -7.36 -19.36
C ALA A 63 -3.28 -7.58 -19.19
N PHE A 64 -2.93 -8.26 -18.11
CA PHE A 64 -1.57 -8.64 -17.79
C PHE A 64 -1.49 -10.16 -17.64
N ARG A 65 -0.27 -10.69 -17.69
CA ARG A 65 0.01 -12.11 -17.48
C ARG A 65 1.08 -12.26 -16.41
N ILE A 66 0.89 -13.21 -15.52
CA ILE A 66 1.93 -13.72 -14.63
C ILE A 66 2.48 -14.97 -15.31
N HIS A 67 3.73 -14.90 -15.77
CA HIS A 67 4.41 -15.97 -16.50
C HIS A 67 5.03 -16.98 -15.52
N ASP A 68 5.74 -16.49 -14.51
CA ASP A 68 6.28 -17.30 -13.41
C ASP A 68 5.63 -16.92 -12.09
N THR A 69 4.76 -17.80 -11.58
CA THR A 69 4.06 -17.55 -10.33
C THR A 69 4.98 -17.63 -9.11
N LYS A 70 6.00 -18.48 -9.13
CA LYS A 70 6.90 -18.66 -8.00
C LYS A 70 7.75 -17.40 -7.83
N ARG A 71 8.41 -16.98 -8.90
CA ARG A 71 9.20 -15.75 -8.93
C ARG A 71 8.34 -14.52 -8.66
N PHE A 72 7.10 -14.46 -9.15
CA PHE A 72 6.17 -13.38 -8.80
C PHE A 72 5.95 -13.29 -7.28
N ALA A 73 5.76 -14.42 -6.59
CA ALA A 73 5.52 -14.43 -5.15
C ALA A 73 6.77 -14.07 -4.32
N GLU A 74 7.96 -14.38 -4.82
CA GLU A 74 9.24 -14.17 -4.12
C GLU A 74 9.87 -12.80 -4.43
N GLU A 75 9.76 -12.31 -5.66
CA GLU A 75 10.46 -11.12 -6.15
C GLU A 75 9.54 -9.89 -6.29
N VAL A 76 8.32 -10.06 -6.79
CA VAL A 76 7.43 -8.91 -7.11
C VAL A 76 6.47 -8.61 -5.96
N LEU A 77 5.79 -9.63 -5.47
CA LEU A 77 4.77 -9.50 -4.43
C LEU A 77 5.26 -8.76 -3.15
N PRO A 78 6.44 -9.05 -2.58
CA PRO A 78 6.90 -8.36 -1.37
C PRO A 78 7.25 -6.88 -1.61
N ASN A 79 7.64 -6.51 -2.84
CA ASN A 79 8.02 -5.13 -3.18
C ASN A 79 6.81 -4.19 -3.31
N TYR A 80 5.69 -4.69 -3.83
CA TYR A 80 4.51 -3.85 -4.14
C TYR A 80 3.30 -4.12 -3.26
N PHE A 81 3.13 -5.35 -2.78
CA PHE A 81 1.96 -5.80 -2.03
C PHE A 81 2.39 -6.34 -0.66
N GLN A 82 3.00 -5.45 0.13
CA GLN A 82 3.49 -5.78 1.47
C GLN A 82 2.41 -6.48 2.29
N HIS A 83 2.78 -7.60 2.92
CA HIS A 83 1.91 -8.49 3.71
C HIS A 83 0.80 -9.24 2.94
N GLN A 84 0.82 -9.25 1.60
CA GLN A 84 -0.12 -10.03 0.82
C GLN A 84 0.46 -11.36 0.36
N LYS A 85 -0.35 -12.42 0.48
CA LYS A 85 -0.08 -13.71 -0.16
C LYS A 85 -0.68 -13.71 -1.57
N LYS A 86 -0.20 -14.59 -2.46
CA LYS A 86 -0.77 -14.79 -3.81
C LYS A 86 -2.31 -14.87 -3.80
N GLN A 87 -2.88 -15.59 -2.83
CA GLN A 87 -4.34 -15.75 -2.73
C GLN A 87 -5.05 -14.43 -2.40
N SER A 88 -4.47 -13.58 -1.55
CA SER A 88 -4.99 -12.25 -1.25
C SER A 88 -4.98 -11.36 -2.49
N PHE A 89 -3.88 -11.39 -3.25
CA PHE A 89 -3.74 -10.68 -4.52
C PHE A 89 -4.82 -11.09 -5.53
N LEU A 90 -5.03 -12.40 -5.72
CA LEU A 90 -6.10 -12.91 -6.58
C LEU A 90 -7.49 -12.47 -6.11
N ARG A 91 -7.71 -12.40 -4.80
CA ARG A 91 -8.98 -11.93 -4.24
C ARG A 91 -9.19 -10.44 -4.50
N GLN A 92 -8.14 -9.63 -4.38
CA GLN A 92 -8.19 -8.22 -4.75
C GLN A 92 -8.50 -8.04 -6.23
N LEU A 93 -7.86 -8.80 -7.12
CA LEU A 93 -8.23 -8.81 -8.55
C LEU A 93 -9.73 -9.05 -8.75
N SER A 94 -10.28 -10.09 -8.12
CA SER A 94 -11.72 -10.36 -8.21
C SER A 94 -12.60 -9.23 -7.68
N LEU A 95 -12.22 -8.59 -6.56
CA LEU A 95 -12.95 -7.46 -5.97
C LEU A 95 -12.98 -6.23 -6.87
N TYR A 96 -11.88 -5.97 -7.59
CA TYR A 96 -11.78 -4.87 -8.55
C TYR A 96 -12.30 -5.25 -9.96
N GLY A 97 -12.94 -6.42 -10.11
CA GLY A 97 -13.62 -6.81 -11.35
C GLY A 97 -12.72 -7.45 -12.41
N PHE A 98 -11.47 -7.78 -12.08
CA PHE A 98 -10.61 -8.54 -12.99
C PHE A 98 -11.16 -9.96 -13.14
N LYS A 99 -11.16 -10.45 -14.39
CA LYS A 99 -11.57 -11.81 -14.73
C LYS A 99 -10.35 -12.62 -15.10
N ARG A 100 -10.28 -13.85 -14.59
CA ARG A 100 -9.27 -14.81 -15.03
C ARG A 100 -9.59 -15.21 -16.47
N LEU A 101 -8.69 -14.87 -17.39
CA LEU A 101 -8.76 -15.32 -18.78
C LEU A 101 -8.18 -16.74 -18.85
N THR A 102 -9.05 -17.73 -18.96
CA THR A 102 -8.67 -19.11 -19.33
C THR A 102 -8.96 -19.29 -20.81
N ARG A 103 -7.92 -19.45 -21.61
CA ARG A 103 -8.01 -19.87 -23.01
C ARG A 103 -7.05 -21.02 -23.23
#